data_AF-A0A3T1B0D1-F1
#
_entry.id   AF-A0A3T1B0D1-F1
#
_cell.length_a   1.000
_cell.length_b   1.000
_cell.length_c   1.000
_cell.angle_alpha   90.00
_cell.angle_beta   90.00
_cell.angle_gamma   90.00
#
_symmetry.space_group_name_H-M   'P 1'
#
loop_
_entity.id
_entity.type
_entity.pdbx_description
1 polymer ?
#
loop_
_entity_poly.entity_id
_entity_poly.type
_entity_poly.pdbx_seq_one_letter_code
_entity_poly.pdbx_strand_id
1 'polypeptide(L)'
;MTRYLISFNAGGMDHITQEELPEVGKAAHAVIDEAVRAGEFVYGAGLEHQQASIVSTDGIVTDGPYPETKEVIGGFVVVDVATRDKALTWAAKIAAACRCAQEVRELLPDPEIERG
;
A
#
# COMPACT_ATOMS: atom_id res chain seq x y z
N MET A 1 7.32 17.99 2.60
CA MET A 1 6.20 17.31 1.93
C MET A 1 5.55 16.40 2.95
N THR A 2 4.34 15.89 2.70
CA THR A 2 3.63 14.99 3.62
C THR A 2 3.54 13.61 3.00
N ARG A 3 3.87 12.58 3.79
CA ARG A 3 3.78 11.20 3.34
C ARG A 3 2.38 10.64 3.57
N TYR A 4 1.86 9.93 2.59
CA TYR A 4 0.57 9.26 2.67
C TYR A 4 0.71 7.78 2.31
N LEU A 5 0.08 6.92 3.11
CA LEU A 5 -0.14 5.52 2.83
C LEU A 5 -1.43 5.36 2.03
N ILE A 6 -1.34 4.71 0.88
CA ILE A 6 -2.44 4.29 0.03
C ILE A 6 -2.45 2.77 0.07
N SER A 7 -3.49 2.15 0.63
CA SER A 7 -3.52 0.69 0.85
C SER A 7 -4.87 0.07 0.53
N PHE A 8 -4.89 -1.22 0.24
CA PHE A 8 -6.10 -2.02 0.13
C PHE A 8 -6.01 -3.25 1.03
N ASN A 9 -7.16 -3.75 1.47
CA ASN A 9 -7.24 -4.93 2.32
C ASN A 9 -6.97 -6.21 1.52
N ALA A 10 -6.40 -7.21 2.19
CA ALA A 10 -6.41 -8.60 1.77
C ALA A 10 -7.83 -9.01 1.37
N GLY A 11 -7.95 -9.68 0.22
CA GLY A 11 -9.24 -10.02 -0.39
C GLY A 11 -9.83 -8.94 -1.31
N GLY A 12 -9.33 -7.71 -1.28
CA GLY A 12 -9.82 -6.61 -2.13
C GLY A 12 -9.70 -6.88 -3.63
N MET A 13 -8.84 -7.83 -4.03
CA MET A 13 -8.60 -8.24 -5.41
C MET A 13 -9.14 -9.64 -5.74
N ASP A 14 -9.84 -10.32 -4.82
CA ASP A 14 -10.28 -11.73 -5.02
C ASP A 14 -11.29 -11.92 -6.17
N HIS A 15 -11.93 -10.82 -6.59
CA HIS A 15 -12.84 -10.81 -7.73
C HIS A 15 -12.11 -10.76 -9.08
N ILE A 16 -10.79 -10.57 -9.09
CA ILE A 16 -9.95 -10.52 -10.29
C ILE A 16 -9.47 -11.95 -10.60
N THR A 17 -9.72 -12.39 -11.82
CA THR A 17 -9.31 -13.73 -12.23
C THR A 17 -7.80 -13.83 -12.47
N GLN A 18 -7.25 -15.05 -12.38
CA GLN A 18 -5.83 -15.30 -12.65
C GLN A 18 -5.40 -14.85 -14.06
N GLU A 19 -6.31 -14.90 -15.04
CA GLU A 19 -6.07 -14.45 -16.41
C GLU A 19 -5.97 -12.92 -16.52
N GLU A 20 -6.68 -12.19 -15.67
CA GLU A 20 -6.69 -10.73 -15.66
C GLU A 20 -5.56 -10.11 -14.82
N LEU A 21 -5.01 -10.85 -13.86
CA LEU A 21 -3.95 -10.38 -12.97
C LEU A 21 -2.73 -9.77 -13.71
N PRO A 22 -2.22 -10.32 -14.82
CA PRO A 22 -1.11 -9.71 -15.55
C PRO A 22 -1.43 -8.30 -16.06
N GLU A 23 -2.64 -8.06 -16.58
CA GLU A 23 -3.05 -6.76 -17.08
C GLU A 23 -3.28 -5.76 -15.94
N VAL A 24 -3.82 -6.22 -14.80
CA VAL A 24 -3.91 -5.41 -13.58
C VAL A 24 -2.53 -5.01 -13.08
N GLY A 25 -1.59 -5.96 -13.04
CA GLY A 25 -0.20 -5.71 -12.67
C GLY A 25 0.46 -4.69 -13.58
N LYS A 26 0.28 -4.81 -14.90
CA LYS A 26 0.80 -3.84 -15.88
C LYS A 26 0.21 -2.44 -15.69
N ALA A 27 -1.10 -2.34 -15.45
CA ALA A 27 -1.76 -1.07 -15.18
C ALA A 27 -1.24 -0.42 -13.88
N ALA A 28 -1.07 -1.21 -12.82
CA ALA A 28 -0.51 -0.73 -11.56
C ALA A 28 0.92 -0.21 -11.73
N HIS A 29 1.79 -0.97 -12.41
CA HIS A 29 3.15 -0.53 -12.72
C HIS A 29 3.19 0.78 -13.50
N ALA A 30 2.30 0.99 -14.47
CA ALA A 30 2.25 2.24 -15.23
C ALA A 30 1.94 3.46 -14.34
N VAL A 31 1.08 3.31 -13.33
CA VAL A 31 0.78 4.37 -12.35
C VAL A 31 1.98 4.61 -11.44
N ILE A 32 2.65 3.55 -10.98
CA ILE A 32 3.87 3.67 -10.17
C ILE A 32 4.98 4.39 -10.94
N ASP A 33 5.22 4.02 -12.20
CA ASP A 33 6.19 4.68 -13.06
C ASP A 33 5.89 6.18 -13.24
N GLU A 34 4.62 6.55 -13.30
CA GLU A 34 4.20 7.96 -13.33
C GLU A 34 4.54 8.69 -12.03
N ALA A 35 4.26 8.08 -10.88
CA ALA A 35 4.57 8.64 -9.56
C ALA A 35 6.09 8.75 -9.32
N VAL A 36 6.87 7.77 -9.79
CA VAL A 36 8.34 7.79 -9.78
C VAL A 36 8.85 8.95 -10.63
N ARG A 37 8.36 9.11 -11.87
CA ARG A 37 8.76 10.23 -12.74
C ARG A 37 8.38 11.59 -12.17
N ALA A 38 7.29 11.67 -11.41
CA ALA A 38 6.87 12.88 -10.71
C ALA A 38 7.75 13.19 -9.49
N GLY A 39 8.59 12.25 -9.03
CA GLY A 39 9.36 12.38 -7.80
C GLY A 39 8.50 12.25 -6.53
N GLU A 40 7.31 11.67 -6.64
CA GLU A 40 6.30 11.61 -5.57
C GLU A 40 6.16 10.19 -4.99
N PHE A 41 6.78 9.17 -5.61
CA PHE A 41 6.79 7.79 -5.11
C PHE A 41 7.91 7.58 -4.06
N VAL A 42 7.55 7.01 -2.91
CA VAL A 42 8.51 6.62 -1.87
C VAL A 42 8.79 5.12 -1.93
N TYR A 43 7.73 4.30 -1.83
CA TYR A 43 7.82 2.84 -1.83
C TYR A 43 6.44 2.22 -2.07
N GLY A 44 6.37 0.95 -2.47
CA GLY A 44 5.11 0.22 -2.60
C GLY A 44 5.32 -1.26 -2.87
N ALA A 45 4.39 -2.09 -2.40
CA ALA A 45 4.45 -3.54 -2.54
C ALA A 45 3.07 -4.19 -2.35
N GLY A 46 2.88 -5.35 -2.99
CA GLY A 46 1.88 -6.33 -2.55
C GLY A 46 2.43 -7.17 -1.40
N LEU A 47 1.58 -7.61 -0.49
CA LEU A 47 1.96 -8.42 0.68
C LEU A 47 1.55 -9.88 0.49
N GLU A 48 2.47 -10.79 0.80
CA GLU A 48 2.18 -12.22 0.79
C GLU A 48 1.30 -12.60 1.98
N HIS A 49 0.12 -13.15 1.69
CA HIS A 49 -0.90 -13.42 2.71
C HIS A 49 -0.55 -14.58 3.66
N GLN A 50 0.27 -15.55 3.20
CA GLN A 50 0.47 -16.83 3.89
C GLN A 50 1.70 -16.88 4.80
N GLN A 51 2.50 -15.82 4.87
CA GLN A 51 3.83 -15.85 5.53
C GLN A 51 4.05 -14.68 6.49
N ALA A 52 3.05 -14.36 7.32
CA ALA A 52 3.23 -13.38 8.38
C ALA A 52 3.81 -14.04 9.65
N SER A 53 4.75 -13.38 10.31
CA SER A 53 5.19 -13.73 11.67
C SER A 53 4.91 -12.57 12.61
N ILE A 54 4.48 -12.88 13.82
CA ILE A 54 4.17 -11.92 14.87
C ILE A 54 5.24 -12.05 15.94
N VAL A 55 5.90 -10.92 16.22
CA VAL A 55 6.92 -10.81 17.26
C VAL A 55 6.32 -10.04 18.43
N SER A 56 6.15 -10.71 19.57
CA SER A 56 5.61 -10.10 20.79
C SER A 56 6.64 -9.18 21.48
N THR A 57 6.20 -8.42 22.49
CA THR A 57 7.04 -7.47 23.22
C THR A 57 8.19 -8.12 23.99
N ASP A 58 8.05 -9.40 24.34
CA ASP A 58 9.09 -10.23 24.95
C ASP A 58 9.91 -11.03 23.92
N GLY A 59 9.69 -10.78 22.62
CA GLY A 59 10.49 -11.35 21.53
C GLY A 59 10.07 -12.75 21.08
N ILE A 60 8.93 -13.26 21.54
CA ILE A 60 8.41 -14.55 21.08
C ILE A 60 7.86 -14.39 19.66
N VAL A 61 8.29 -15.28 18.77
CA VAL A 61 7.82 -15.35 17.38
C VAL A 61 6.70 -16.39 17.29
N THR A 62 5.58 -15.98 16.70
CA THR A 62 4.43 -16.84 16.42
C THR A 62 3.97 -16.65 14.97
N ASP A 63 3.30 -17.66 14.42
CA ASP A 63 2.70 -17.54 13.11
C ASP A 63 1.53 -16.53 13.15
N GLY A 64 1.50 -15.66 12.15
CA GLY A 64 0.43 -14.68 11.94
C GLY A 64 -0.60 -15.17 10.91
N PRO A 65 -1.66 -14.37 10.67
CA PRO A 65 -1.89 -13.03 11.22
C PRO A 65 -2.51 -13.04 12.63
N TYR A 66 -2.01 -12.18 13.53
CA TYR A 66 -2.60 -11.97 14.86
C TYR A 66 -3.39 -10.65 14.90
N PRO A 67 -4.62 -10.61 15.43
CA PRO A 67 -5.55 -11.71 15.68
C PRO A 67 -6.30 -12.14 14.39
N GLU A 68 -6.78 -13.39 14.34
CA GLU A 68 -7.47 -14.08 13.22
C GLU A 68 -8.74 -13.40 12.64
N THR A 69 -9.01 -12.12 12.92
CA THR A 69 -10.30 -11.47 12.63
C THR A 69 -10.23 -10.05 12.07
N LYS A 70 -9.06 -9.53 11.68
CA LYS A 70 -8.99 -8.15 11.16
C LYS A 70 -8.44 -8.09 9.75
N GLU A 71 -9.14 -7.32 8.93
CA GLU A 71 -8.72 -6.86 7.60
C GLU A 71 -7.24 -6.50 7.61
N VAL A 72 -6.38 -7.41 7.12
CA VAL A 72 -4.95 -7.15 6.96
C VAL A 72 -4.74 -6.44 5.64
N ILE A 73 -3.66 -5.65 5.52
CA ILE A 73 -3.30 -4.99 4.26
C ILE A 73 -2.86 -6.07 3.26
N GLY A 74 -3.41 -6.03 2.04
CA GLY A 74 -3.01 -6.89 0.92
C GLY A 74 -1.94 -6.25 0.04
N GLY A 75 -1.84 -4.92 0.06
CA GLY A 75 -0.80 -4.16 -0.63
C GLY A 75 -0.91 -2.67 -0.35
N PHE A 76 0.17 -1.95 -0.62
CA PHE A 76 0.25 -0.52 -0.33
C PHE A 76 1.22 0.23 -1.24
N VAL A 77 1.07 1.55 -1.27
CA VAL A 77 1.97 2.54 -1.85
C VAL A 77 2.12 3.69 -0.86
N VAL A 78 3.34 4.18 -0.69
CA VAL A 78 3.66 5.41 0.04
C VAL A 78 4.06 6.48 -0.97
N VAL A 79 3.39 7.63 -0.91
CA VAL A 79 3.71 8.81 -1.71
C VAL A 79 4.11 9.97 -0.81
N ASP A 80 4.98 10.85 -1.29
CA ASP A 80 5.39 12.09 -0.62
C ASP A 80 4.96 13.30 -1.45
N VAL A 81 3.92 14.00 -1.00
CA VAL A 81 3.24 15.04 -1.78
C VAL A 81 2.89 16.25 -0.94
N ALA A 82 2.66 17.40 -1.58
CA ALA A 82 2.41 18.65 -0.88
C ALA A 82 1.03 18.72 -0.19
N THR A 83 0.03 17.98 -0.70
CA THR A 83 -1.36 18.09 -0.23
C THR A 83 -2.08 16.74 -0.23
N ARG A 84 -3.10 16.63 0.63
CA ARG A 84 -3.98 15.46 0.68
C ARG A 84 -4.71 15.21 -0.65
N ASP A 85 -5.13 16.26 -1.35
CA ASP A 85 -5.80 16.12 -2.65
C ASP A 85 -4.90 15.47 -3.71
N LYS A 86 -3.60 15.75 -3.66
CA LYS A 86 -2.63 15.11 -4.53
C LYS A 86 -2.48 13.62 -4.19
N ALA A 87 -2.46 13.26 -2.90
CA ALA A 87 -2.47 11.87 -2.47
C ALA A 87 -3.74 11.14 -2.92
N LEU A 88 -4.91 11.78 -2.80
CA LEU A 88 -6.18 11.23 -3.29
C LEU A 88 -6.19 11.04 -4.80
N THR A 89 -5.51 11.92 -5.56
CA THR A 89 -5.35 11.76 -7.00
C THR A 89 -4.55 10.51 -7.35
N TRP A 90 -3.46 10.25 -6.64
CA TRP A 90 -2.71 8.99 -6.80
C TRP A 90 -3.54 7.78 -6.39
N ALA A 91 -4.24 7.86 -5.26
CA ALA A 91 -5.10 6.78 -4.79
C ALA A 91 -6.20 6.44 -5.80
N ALA A 92 -6.81 7.43 -6.47
CA ALA A 92 -7.81 7.19 -7.50
C ALA A 92 -7.23 6.45 -8.72
N LYS A 93 -6.02 6.81 -9.16
CA LYS A 93 -5.32 6.11 -10.25
C LYS A 93 -4.98 4.67 -9.86
N ILE A 94 -4.46 4.47 -8.65
CA ILE A 94 -4.13 3.15 -8.11
C ILE A 94 -5.41 2.31 -7.96
N ALA A 95 -6.51 2.89 -7.47
CA ALA A 95 -7.80 2.20 -7.34
C ALA A 95 -8.31 1.69 -8.69
N ALA A 96 -8.25 2.55 -9.72
CA ALA A 96 -8.64 2.17 -11.07
C ALA A 96 -7.74 1.07 -11.66
N ALA A 97 -6.42 1.18 -11.45
CA ALA A 97 -5.45 0.21 -11.95
C ALA A 97 -5.56 -1.16 -11.26
N CYS A 98 -5.61 -1.17 -9.92
CA CYS A 98 -5.73 -2.39 -9.11
C CYS A 98 -7.14 -2.98 -9.08
N ARG A 99 -8.14 -2.25 -9.62
CA ARG A 99 -9.57 -2.62 -9.62
C ARG A 99 -10.14 -2.84 -8.21
N CYS A 100 -9.58 -2.20 -7.20
CA CYS A 100 -10.04 -2.33 -5.82
C CYS A 100 -9.99 -0.99 -5.09
N ALA A 101 -10.85 -0.82 -4.08
CA ALA A 101 -10.91 0.39 -3.28
C ALA A 101 -9.58 0.61 -2.54
N GLN A 102 -9.14 1.86 -2.48
CA GLN A 102 -7.94 2.26 -1.76
C GLN A 102 -8.32 3.13 -0.56
N GLU A 103 -7.73 2.84 0.58
CA GLU A 103 -7.76 3.69 1.76
C GLU A 103 -6.54 4.60 1.77
N VAL A 104 -6.74 5.87 2.14
CA VAL A 104 -5.66 6.88 2.19
C VAL A 104 -5.50 7.41 3.60
N ARG A 105 -4.32 7.22 4.18
CA ARG A 105 -3.95 7.69 5.52
C ARG A 105 -2.70 8.57 5.46
N GLU A 106 -2.72 9.67 6.18
CA GLU A 106 -1.52 10.48 6.41
C GLU A 106 -0.58 9.72 7.36
N LEU A 107 0.70 9.66 7.05
CA LEU A 107 1.71 9.12 7.94
C LEU A 107 2.18 10.22 8.90
N LEU A 108 2.28 9.88 10.18
CA LEU A 108 2.83 10.80 11.16
C LEU A 108 4.29 11.10 10.82
N PRO A 109 4.72 12.37 10.86
CA PRO A 109 6.12 12.71 10.66
C PRO A 109 6.94 12.20 11.84
N ASP A 110 8.13 11.69 11.54
CA ASP A 110 9.16 11.42 12.55
C ASP A 110 10.19 12.55 12.52
N PRO A 111 10.14 13.50 13.47
CA PRO A 111 11.03 14.66 13.47
C PRO A 111 12.49 14.28 13.76
N GLU A 112 12.81 13.06 14.16
CA GLU A 112 14.19 12.63 14.36
C GLU A 112 14.82 12.05 13.11
N ILE A 113 14.02 11.31 12.32
CA ILE A 113 14.41 10.70 11.04
C ILE A 113 14.37 11.73 9.90
N GLU A 114 13.44 12.68 9.94
CA GLU A 114 13.21 13.65 8.86
C GLU A 114 14.10 14.91 8.95
N ARG A 115 15.12 14.93 9.83
CA ARG A 115 16.13 16.02 9.95
C ARG A 115 17.13 16.11 8.80
N GLY A 116 16.84 15.47 7.67
CA GLY A 116 17.70 15.46 6.47
C GLY A 116 17.89 16.84 5.85
#